data_AF-A0A7X9FID8-F1
#
_entry.id   AF-A0A7X9FID8-F1
#
_cell.length_a   1.000
_cell.length_b   1.000
_cell.length_c   1.000
_cell.angle_alpha   90.00
_cell.angle_beta   90.00
_cell.angle_gamma   90.00
#
_symmetry.space_group_name_H-M   'P 1'
#
loop_
_entity.id
_entity.type
_entity.pdbx_description
1 polymer ?
#
loop_
_entity_poly.entity_id
_entity_poly.type
_entity_poly.pdbx_seq_one_letter_code
_entity_poly.pdbx_strand_id
1 'polypeptide(L)'
;MQDRDFEPFVNLMQGLADNFGAELSAPGLEMRFEALKAYSLQQVQQAAMTLLATRKFMKMPTVAEFLEHLQGGSCDDKAEVEAGKVIRAIEQHGGY
;
A
#
# COMPACT_ATOMS: atom_id res chain seq x y z
N MET A 1 -5.37 11.61 1.18
CA MET A 1 -5.07 11.16 2.56
C MET A 1 -4.92 12.39 3.42
N GLN A 2 -5.26 12.27 4.69
CA GLN A 2 -5.09 13.31 5.72
C GLN A 2 -4.01 12.89 6.70
N ASP A 3 -3.50 13.80 7.52
CA ASP A 3 -2.38 13.50 8.43
C ASP A 3 -2.71 12.38 9.44
N ARG A 4 -4.00 12.18 9.77
CA ARG A 4 -4.49 11.04 10.56
C ARG A 4 -4.23 9.67 9.90
N ASP A 5 -4.06 9.64 8.58
CA ASP A 5 -3.82 8.44 7.79
C ASP A 5 -2.33 8.10 7.68
N PHE A 6 -1.44 8.90 8.30
CA PHE A 6 0.00 8.68 8.21
C PHE A 6 0.44 7.38 8.89
N GLU A 7 0.02 7.13 10.13
CA GLU A 7 0.33 5.87 10.83
C GLU A 7 -0.16 4.62 10.07
N PRO A 8 -1.42 4.54 9.61
CA PRO A 8 -1.87 3.37 8.86
C PRO A 8 -1.18 3.26 7.48
N PHE A 9 -0.78 4.37 6.86
CA PHE A 9 0.06 4.34 5.66
C PHE A 9 1.46 3.78 5.93
N VAL A 10 2.08 4.16 7.05
CA VAL A 10 3.40 3.64 7.46
C VAL A 10 3.31 2.13 7.67
N ASN A 11 2.29 1.65 8.38
CA ASN A 11 2.08 0.21 8.61
C ASN A 11 1.90 -0.55 7.30
N LEU A 12 1.13 0.00 6.34
CA LEU A 12 0.97 -0.58 5.02
C LEU A 12 2.31 -0.70 4.27
N MET A 13 3.12 0.36 4.30
CA MET A 13 4.42 0.38 3.64
C MET A 13 5.42 -0.56 4.31
N GLN A 14 5.38 -0.68 5.64
CA GLN A 14 6.19 -1.66 6.38
C GLN A 14 5.83 -3.09 5.99
N GLY A 15 4.54 -3.45 5.94
CA GLY A 15 4.13 -4.79 5.49
C GLY A 15 4.55 -5.10 4.04
N LEU A 16 4.53 -4.09 3.16
CA LEU A 16 5.11 -4.21 1.82
C LEU A 16 6.62 -4.42 1.87
N ALA A 17 7.33 -3.65 2.70
CA ALA A 17 8.77 -3.72 2.83
C ALA A 17 9.23 -5.09 3.36
N ASP A 18 8.50 -5.67 4.31
CA ASP A 18 8.72 -7.03 4.82
C ASP A 18 8.64 -8.08 3.69
N ASN A 19 7.63 -7.97 2.82
CA ASN A 19 7.48 -8.88 1.67
C ASN A 19 8.63 -8.77 0.66
N PHE A 20 9.19 -7.57 0.49
CA PHE A 20 10.28 -7.31 -0.46
C PHE A 20 11.68 -7.26 0.17
N GLY A 21 11.80 -7.54 1.48
CA GLY A 21 13.07 -7.45 2.21
C GLY A 21 13.73 -6.07 2.12
N ALA A 22 12.93 -5.00 2.05
CA ALA A 22 13.40 -3.63 1.91
C ALA A 22 13.42 -2.91 3.27
N GLU A 23 14.35 -1.99 3.45
CA GLU A 23 14.35 -1.10 4.61
C GLU A 23 13.71 0.24 4.26
N LEU A 24 12.85 0.72 5.16
CA LEU A 24 12.19 2.01 5.03
C LEU A 24 12.73 2.99 6.07
N SER A 25 13.26 4.11 5.60
CA SER A 25 13.62 5.24 6.45
C SER A 25 12.40 6.14 6.68
N ALA A 26 12.34 6.78 7.86
CA ALA A 26 11.28 7.73 8.18
C ALA A 26 11.16 8.89 7.13
N PRO A 27 12.27 9.53 6.69
CA PRO A 27 12.18 10.54 5.62
C PRO A 27 11.64 9.97 4.30
N GLY A 28 12.00 8.72 3.98
CA GLY A 28 11.49 8.06 2.78
C GLY A 28 9.99 7.73 2.88
N LEU A 29 9.47 7.45 4.06
CA LEU A 29 8.03 7.25 4.28
C LEU A 29 7.25 8.56 4.13
N GLU A 30 7.78 9.65 4.70
CA GLU A 30 7.19 10.99 4.58
C GLU A 30 7.08 11.43 3.12
N MET A 31 8.16 11.28 2.34
CA MET A 31 8.16 11.63 0.91
C MET A 31 7.12 10.81 0.11
N ARG A 32 6.97 9.52 0.42
CA ARG A 32 5.97 8.66 -0.24
C ARG A 32 4.55 9.05 0.14
N PHE A 33 4.33 9.37 1.41
CA PHE A 33 3.03 9.83 1.91
C PHE A 33 2.61 11.13 1.24
N GLU A 34 3.54 12.09 1.14
CA GLU A 34 3.28 13.38 0.48
C GLU A 34 2.96 13.21 -1.01
N ALA A 35 3.73 12.36 -1.71
CA ALA A 35 3.49 12.08 -3.12
C ALA A 35 2.13 11.39 -3.40
N LEU A 36 1.63 10.59 -2.46
CA LEU A 36 0.34 9.91 -2.57
C LEU A 36 -0.80 10.63 -1.84
N LYS A 37 -0.54 11.80 -1.25
CA LYS A 37 -1.51 12.54 -0.43
C LYS A 37 -2.78 12.93 -1.19
N ALA A 38 -2.69 13.05 -2.52
CA ALA A 38 -3.83 13.31 -3.41
C ALA A 38 -4.88 12.18 -3.47
N TYR A 39 -4.52 10.95 -3.09
CA TYR A 39 -5.39 9.76 -3.16
C TYR A 39 -5.91 9.36 -1.78
N SER A 40 -6.99 8.58 -1.70
CA SER A 40 -7.45 8.04 -0.42
C SER A 40 -6.56 6.90 0.08
N LEU A 41 -6.53 6.66 1.39
CA LEU A 41 -5.75 5.54 1.96
C LEU A 41 -6.21 4.19 1.39
N GLN A 42 -7.52 4.02 1.18
CA GLN A 42 -8.08 2.82 0.54
C GLN A 42 -7.57 2.62 -0.88
N GLN A 43 -7.48 3.68 -1.68
CA GLN A 43 -6.93 3.59 -3.04
C GLN A 43 -5.46 3.16 -3.02
N VAL A 44 -4.66 3.75 -2.14
CA VAL A 44 -3.25 3.38 -1.97
C VAL A 44 -3.10 1.94 -1.48
N GLN A 45 -3.96 1.49 -0.57
CA GLN A 45 -3.97 0.12 -0.07
C GLN A 45 -4.33 -0.88 -1.17
N GLN A 46 -5.32 -0.59 -2.01
CA GLN A 46 -5.67 -1.42 -3.15
C GLN A 46 -4.51 -1.54 -4.15
N ALA A 47 -3.84 -0.42 -4.42
CA ALA A 47 -2.65 -0.41 -5.26
C ALA A 47 -1.50 -1.22 -4.63
N ALA A 48 -1.26 -1.06 -3.33
CA ALA A 48 -0.27 -1.84 -2.59
C ALA A 48 -0.53 -3.35 -2.70
N MET A 49 -1.77 -3.80 -2.49
CA MET A 49 -2.13 -5.22 -2.56
C MET A 49 -2.01 -5.77 -3.97
N THR A 50 -2.44 -5.00 -4.98
CA THR A 50 -2.30 -5.44 -6.38
C THR A 50 -0.84 -5.55 -6.76
N LEU A 51 -0.01 -4.57 -6.39
CA LEU A 51 1.44 -4.62 -6.62
C LEU A 51 2.09 -5.78 -5.87
N LEU A 52 1.68 -6.06 -4.63
CA LEU A 52 2.17 -7.21 -3.87
C LEU A 52 1.82 -8.54 -4.55
N ALA A 53 0.61 -8.69 -5.10
CA ALA A 53 0.15 -9.93 -5.73
C ALA A 53 0.69 -10.13 -7.16
N THR A 54 0.91 -9.06 -7.91
CA THR A 54 1.25 -9.13 -9.35
C THR A 54 2.75 -9.04 -9.60
N ARG A 55 3.50 -8.40 -8.70
CA ARG A 55 4.93 -8.14 -8.89
C ARG A 55 5.73 -9.41 -8.58
N LYS A 56 6.38 -9.95 -9.62
CA LYS A 56 7.25 -11.12 -9.53
C LYS A 56 8.69 -10.80 -9.09
N PHE A 57 9.03 -9.51 -9.01
CA PHE A 57 10.37 -9.05 -8.65
C PHE A 57 10.48 -8.80 -7.15
N MET A 58 11.59 -9.23 -6.53
CA MET A 58 11.88 -9.00 -5.10
C MET A 58 12.17 -7.53 -4.73
N LYS A 59 11.98 -6.57 -5.64
CA LYS A 59 12.23 -5.15 -5.36
C LYS A 59 10.95 -4.46 -4.97
N MET A 60 11.02 -3.60 -3.95
CA MET A 60 9.88 -2.80 -3.50
C MET A 60 9.29 -1.97 -4.65
N PRO A 61 7.95 -1.85 -4.74
CA PRO A 61 7.30 -0.95 -5.69
C PRO A 61 7.68 0.51 -5.47
N THR A 62 7.86 1.23 -6.56
CA THR A 62 8.15 2.67 -6.55
C THR A 62 6.86 3.48 -6.52
N VAL A 63 6.93 4.74 -6.06
CA VAL A 63 5.78 5.66 -6.08
C VAL A 63 5.22 5.83 -7.49
N ALA A 64 6.08 5.81 -8.52
CA ALA A 64 5.64 5.88 -9.91
C ALA A 64 4.69 4.73 -10.25
N GLU A 65 4.98 3.50 -9.80
CA GLU A 65 4.13 2.34 -10.06
C GLU A 65 2.80 2.40 -9.29
N PHE A 66 2.80 2.99 -8.09
CA PHE A 66 1.55 3.31 -7.39
C PHE A 66 0.72 4.29 -8.21
N LEU A 67 1.33 5.37 -8.72
CA LEU A 67 0.65 6.37 -9.54
C LEU A 67 0.16 5.79 -10.87
N GLU A 68 0.94 4.94 -11.53
CA GLU A 68 0.53 4.25 -12.76
C GLU A 68 -0.67 3.34 -12.50
N HIS A 69 -0.70 2.62 -11.38
CA HIS A 69 -1.83 1.77 -11.03
C HIS A 69 -3.08 2.59 -10.65
N LEU A 70 -2.89 3.74 -9.99
CA LEU A 70 -3.96 4.65 -9.59
C LEU A 70 -4.51 5.48 -10.76
N GLN A 71 -3.69 5.84 -11.75
CA GLN A 71 -4.08 6.64 -12.92
C GLN A 71 -4.48 5.76 -14.12
N GLY A 72 -3.87 4.58 -14.25
CA GLY A 72 -4.13 3.61 -15.32
C GLY A 72 -5.29 2.65 -15.04
N GLY A 73 -5.89 2.71 -13.84
CA GLY A 73 -6.98 1.85 -13.38
C GLY A 73 -8.34 2.17 -14.02
N SER A 74 -8.45 2.05 -15.34
CA SER A 74 -9.71 1.74 -16.03
C SER A 74 -9.64 0.25 -16.42
N CYS A 75 -10.56 -0.56 -15.89
CA CYS A 75 -10.65 -2.04 -16.00
C CYS A 75 -9.81 -2.85 -15.01
N ASP A 76 -10.27 -3.02 -13.76
CA ASP A 76 -10.89 -4.27 -13.31
C ASP A 76 -11.40 -4.07 -11.88
N ASP A 77 -12.69 -3.81 -11.76
CA ASP A 77 -13.49 -3.66 -10.53
C ASP A 77 -13.63 -5.01 -9.77
N LYS A 78 -12.54 -5.78 -9.63
CA LYS A 78 -12.54 -7.11 -8.99
C LYS A 78 -11.70 -7.22 -7.72
N ALA A 79 -10.95 -6.17 -7.34
CA ALA A 79 -10.14 -6.18 -6.11
C ALA A 79 -10.87 -5.64 -4.86
N GLU A 80 -12.04 -5.01 -5.04
CA GLU A 80 -12.80 -4.41 -3.93
C GLU A 80 -13.28 -5.46 -2.90
N VAL A 81 -13.48 -6.71 -3.33
CA VAL A 81 -14.04 -7.80 -2.51
C VAL A 81 -12.99 -8.50 -1.62
N GLU A 82 -11.71 -8.47 -1.97
CA GLU A 82 -10.67 -9.23 -1.24
C GLU A 82 -9.91 -8.39 -0.20
N ALA A 83 -9.75 -7.08 -0.40
CA ALA A 83 -9.07 -6.23 0.59
C ALA A 83 -9.87 -6.10 1.90
N GLY A 84 -11.21 -6.07 1.82
CA GLY A 84 -12.08 -6.05 3.00
C GLY A 84 -11.97 -7.31 3.87
N LYS A 85 -11.55 -8.45 3.29
CA LYS A 85 -11.34 -9.70 4.03
C LYS A 85 -9.99 -9.75 4.73
N VAL A 86 -8.94 -9.21 4.11
CA VAL A 86 -7.58 -9.17 4.69
C VAL A 86 -7.52 -8.26 5.93
N ILE A 87 -8.27 -7.15 5.94
CA ILE A 87 -8.40 -6.27 7.13
C ILE A 87 -8.83 -7.08 8.36
N ARG A 88 -9.81 -7.97 8.19
CA ARG A 88 -10.32 -8.81 9.29
C ARG A 88 -9.31 -9.87 9.77
N ALA A 89 -8.38 -10.29 8.90
CA ALA A 89 -7.34 -11.26 9.25
C ALA A 89 -6.16 -10.61 9.98
N ILE A 90 -5.78 -9.38 9.64
CA ILE A 90 -4.69 -8.66 10.31
C ILE A 90 -5.13 -8.17 11.70
N GLU A 91 -6.37 -7.70 11.87
CA GLU A 91 -6.92 -7.39 13.21
C GLU A 91 -6.95 -8.61 14.15
N GLN A 92 -6.97 -9.84 13.61
CA GLN A 92 -6.93 -11.07 14.40
C GLN A 92 -5.50 -11.55 14.73
N HIS A 93 -4.44 -10.97 14.17
CA HIS A 93 -3.06 -11.42 14.39
C HIS A 93 -2.14 -10.35 15.01
N GLY A 94 -2.61 -9.13 15.25
CA GLY A 94 -1.85 -8.05 15.90
C GLY A 94 -1.76 -8.10 17.43
N GLY A 95 -2.05 -9.25 18.06
CA GLY A 95 -2.01 -9.41 19.52
C GLY A 95 -1.12 -10.57 19.95
N TYR A 96 0.20 -10.37 20.00
CA TYR A 96 1.13 -11.13 20.83
C TYR A 96 2.36 -10.29 21.18
#